data_AF-X6DZ59-F1
#
_entry.id   AF-X6DZ59-F1
#
_cell.length_a   1.000
_cell.length_b   1.000
_cell.length_c   1.000
_cell.angle_alpha   90.00
_cell.angle_beta   90.00
_cell.angle_gamma   90.00
#
_symmetry.space_group_name_H-M   'P 1'
#
loop_
_entity.id
_entity.type
_entity.pdbx_description
1 polymer ?
#
loop_
_entity_poly.entity_id
_entity_poly.type
_entity_poly.pdbx_seq_one_letter_code
_entity_poly.pdbx_strand_id
1 'polypeptide(L)' 'MNVRINQLRSMTISSTDRREPAIAEMTAIMAAIKSRDPDKAEAAARHHVEQAWSIAQKLLRSR' A
#
# COMPACT_ATOMS: atom_id res chain seq x y z
N MET A 1 14.20 7.83 9.83
CA MET A 1 13.53 6.77 9.02
C MET A 1 12.16 7.26 8.61
N ASN A 2 11.96 7.95 7.47
CA ASN A 2 10.62 8.37 6.99
C ASN A 2 10.62 8.89 5.54
N VAL A 3 11.76 9.38 5.03
CA VAL A 3 11.86 9.98 3.68
C VAL A 3 11.48 8.98 2.58
N ARG A 4 12.01 7.75 2.62
CA ARG A 4 11.75 6.73 1.58
C ARG A 4 10.28 6.30 1.53
N ILE A 5 9.63 6.18 2.69
CA ILE A 5 8.20 5.84 2.80
C ILE A 5 7.34 6.99 2.26
N ASN A 6 7.67 8.24 2.62
CA ASN A 6 6.97 9.41 2.11
C ASN A 6 7.14 9.56 0.59
N GLN A 7 8.33 9.29 0.06
CA GLN A 7 8.59 9.31 -1.38
C GLN A 7 7.76 8.25 -2.12
N LEU A 8 7.75 7.00 -1.65
CA LEU A 8 6.93 5.93 -2.22
C LEU A 8 5.44 6.29 -2.21
N ARG A 9 4.95 6.83 -1.10
CA ARG A 9 3.56 7.27 -0.96
C ARG A 9 3.23 8.41 -1.93
N SER A 10 4.10 9.42 -2.04
CA SER A 10 3.92 10.54 -2.96
C SER A 10 3.90 10.10 -4.43
N MET A 11 4.72 9.10 -4.79
CA MET A 11 4.74 8.58 -6.16
C MET A 11 3.47 7.81 -6.52
N THR A 12 2.84 7.14 -5.54
CA THR A 12 1.75 6.20 -5.79
C THR A 12 0.36 6.78 -5.57
N ILE A 13 0.19 7.73 -4.65
CA ILE A 13 -1.11 8.38 -4.34
C ILE A 13 -1.73 9.08 -5.54
N SER A 14 -0.90 9.61 -6.43
CA SER A 14 -1.32 10.39 -7.60
C SER A 14 -1.78 9.53 -8.78
N SER A 15 -1.62 8.20 -8.70
CA SER A 15 -2.03 7.28 -9.77
C SER A 15 -3.56 7.15 -9.79
N THR A 16 -4.17 7.35 -10.95
CA THR A 16 -5.63 7.36 -11.16
C THR A 16 -6.32 6.11 -10.62
N ASP A 17 -5.67 4.94 -10.75
CA ASP A 17 -6.23 3.65 -10.35
C ASP A 17 -5.90 3.26 -8.89
N ARG A 18 -5.21 4.13 -8.13
CA ARG A 18 -4.73 3.80 -6.77
C ARG A 18 -5.80 3.95 -5.70
N ARG A 19 -6.71 4.92 -5.85
CA ARG A 19 -7.55 5.42 -4.74
C ARG A 19 -8.45 4.35 -4.14
N GLU A 20 -9.25 3.68 -4.95
CA GLU A 20 -10.20 2.66 -4.47
C GLU A 20 -9.46 1.42 -3.91
N PRO A 21 -8.44 0.84 -4.60
CA PRO A 21 -7.64 -0.24 -4.02
C PRO A 21 -6.96 0.15 -2.71
N ALA A 22 -6.44 1.38 -2.58
CA ALA A 22 -5.77 1.83 -1.35
C ALA A 22 -6.72 1.83 -0.15
N ILE A 23 -7.96 2.27 -0.35
CA ILE A 23 -8.98 2.28 0.70
C ILE A 23 -9.34 0.84 1.08
N ALA A 24 -9.49 -0.06 0.12
CA ALA A 24 -9.79 -1.47 0.37
C ALA A 24 -8.65 -2.16 1.15
N GLU A 25 -7.40 -1.95 0.74
CA GLU A 25 -6.20 -2.48 1.41
C GLU A 25 -6.10 -1.98 2.86
N MET A 26 -6.26 -0.66 3.09
CA MET A 26 -6.26 -0.09 4.44
C MET A 26 -7.40 -0.63 5.31
N THR A 27 -8.59 -0.81 4.72
CA THR A 27 -9.74 -1.39 5.42
C THR A 27 -9.46 -2.84 5.82
N ALA A 28 -8.79 -3.62 4.96
CA ALA A 28 -8.41 -5.00 5.27
C ALA A 28 -7.40 -5.08 6.43
N ILE A 29 -6.40 -4.19 6.47
CA ILE A 29 -5.46 -4.09 7.59
C ILE A 29 -6.22 -3.81 8.89
N MET A 30 -7.10 -2.80 8.88
CA MET A 30 -7.89 -2.43 10.05
C MET A 30 -8.80 -3.56 10.52
N ALA A 31 -9.40 -4.32 9.59
CA ALA A 31 -10.23 -5.47 9.90
C ALA A 31 -9.41 -6.60 10.57
N ALA A 32 -8.22 -6.89 10.06
CA ALA A 32 -7.33 -7.91 10.60
C ALA A 32 -6.82 -7.55 12.01
N ILE A 33 -6.50 -6.28 12.24
CA ILE A 33 -6.13 -5.77 13.57
C ILE A 33 -7.31 -5.93 14.54
N LYS A 34 -8.53 -5.56 14.11
CA LYS A 34 -9.75 -5.70 14.93
C LYS A 34 -10.05 -7.16 15.28
N SER A 35 -9.76 -8.10 14.39
CA SER A 35 -9.92 -9.53 14.67
C SER A 35 -8.81 -10.12 15.55
N ARG A 36 -7.80 -9.32 15.95
CA ARG A 36 -6.63 -9.76 16.73
C ARG A 36 -5.90 -10.94 16.09
N ASP A 37 -5.85 -10.93 14.75
CA ASP A 37 -5.17 -11.95 13.96
C ASP A 37 -3.86 -11.36 13.43
N PRO A 38 -2.72 -11.66 14.08
CA PRO A 38 -1.44 -11.05 13.73
C PRO A 38 -0.97 -11.45 12.33
N ASP A 39 -1.17 -12.71 11.93
CA ASP A 39 -0.74 -13.23 10.63
C ASP A 39 -1.53 -12.56 9.51
N LYS A 40 -2.84 -12.41 9.70
CA LYS A 40 -3.69 -11.70 8.75
C LYS A 40 -3.36 -10.22 8.64
N ALA A 41 -3.01 -9.58 9.77
CA ALA A 41 -2.60 -8.18 9.77
C ALA A 41 -1.27 -7.98 9.04
N GLU A 42 -0.31 -8.87 9.26
CA GLU A 42 0.96 -8.89 8.54
C GLU A 42 0.75 -9.08 7.03
N ALA A 43 -0.04 -10.08 6.64
CA ALA A 43 -0.33 -10.36 5.23
C ALA A 43 -1.00 -9.17 4.54
N ALA A 44 -1.99 -8.53 5.19
CA ALA A 44 -2.67 -7.35 4.65
C ALA A 44 -1.72 -6.14 4.53
N ALA A 45 -0.86 -5.92 5.51
CA ALA A 45 0.13 -4.84 5.47
C ALA A 45 1.19 -5.05 4.38
N ARG A 46 1.68 -6.29 4.23
CA ARG A 46 2.62 -6.66 3.16
C ARG A 46 1.99 -6.42 1.79
N HIS A 47 0.78 -6.90 1.59
CA HIS A 47 0.04 -6.69 0.34
C HIS A 47 -0.07 -5.20 -0.01
N HIS A 48 -0.45 -4.35 0.94
CA HIS A 48 -0.53 -2.90 0.73
C HIS A 48 0.78 -2.28 0.22
N VAL A 49 1.92 -2.67 0.81
CA VAL A 49 3.24 -2.18 0.41
C VAL A 49 3.64 -2.70 -0.96
N GLU A 50 3.35 -3.97 -1.26
CA GLU A 50 3.63 -4.59 -2.57
C GLU A 50 2.85 -3.90 -3.71
N GLN A 51 1.59 -3.52 -3.47
CA GLN A 51 0.78 -2.80 -4.46
C GLN A 51 1.35 -1.40 -4.74
N ALA A 52 1.76 -0.68 -3.69
CA ALA A 52 2.46 0.60 -3.85
C ALA A 52 3.78 0.42 -4.63
N TRP A 53 4.56 -0.63 -4.32
CA TRP A 53 5.80 -0.93 -5.03
C TRP A 53 5.57 -1.25 -6.51
N SER A 54 4.55 -2.04 -6.83
CA SER A 54 4.16 -2.36 -8.22
C SER A 54 3.85 -1.10 -9.05
N ILE A 55 3.10 -0.16 -8.46
CA ILE A 55 2.78 1.12 -9.12
C ILE A 55 4.03 1.97 -9.30
N ALA A 56 4.88 2.07 -8.27
CA ALA A 56 6.14 2.79 -8.35
C ALA A 56 7.06 2.22 -9.45
N GLN A 57 7.15 0.90 -9.57
CA GLN A 57 7.91 0.26 -10.65
C GLN A 57 7.39 0.63 -12.05
N LYS A 58 6.06 0.66 -12.25
CA LYS A 58 5.45 1.07 -13.53
C LYS A 58 5.83 2.51 -13.87
N LEU A 59 5.70 3.43 -12.90
CA LEU A 59 6.03 4.84 -13.06
C LEU A 59 7.53 5.08 -13.34
N LEU A 60 8.41 4.31 -12.70
CA LEU A 60 9.86 4.42 -12.90
C LEU A 60 10.30 3.86 -14.27
N ARG A 61 9.58 2.88 -14.82
CA ARG A 61 9.85 2.31 -16.15
C ARG A 61 9.29 3.18 -17.28
N SER A 62 8.26 3.97 -17.02
CA SER A 62 7.64 4.89 -17.99
C SER A 62 8.30 6.27 -18.04
N ARG A 63 9.45 6.45 -17.39
CA ARG A 63 10.20 7.70 -17.28
C ARG A 63 11.49 7.60 -18.06
#